data_AF-A0A133XJH8-F1
#
_entry.id   AF-A0A133XJH8-F1
#
_cell.length_a   1.000
_cell.length_b   1.000
_cell.length_c   1.000
_cell.angle_alpha   90.00
_cell.angle_beta   90.00
_cell.angle_gamma   90.00
#
_symmetry.space_group_name_H-M   'P 1'
#
loop_
_entity.id
_entity.type
_entity.pdbx_description
1 polymer ?
#
loop_
_entity_poly.entity_id
_entity_poly.type
_entity_poly.pdbx_seq_one_letter_code
_entity_poly.pdbx_strand_id
1 'polypeptide(L)'
;MADIPEKDLEETRAALAPTLEATAAILPWVAKPRPLRFAEALNERWIAACRNLATAWSARHHAETDSVRPAVFALYGIALESADTDCLRLGEALASAADGLEGVPPARLIAALSATIECFDEASGLEHVLFAERARHFAERLEGCLSPGGQALERSPVLDRLFVSEARERLERLHDALAALPLDAYALKIEAGELAQQAEHLELYGILHLCHQLLQAIPSQGGIDQQESATVRQGLLAILHQLETTIAAVDA
;
A
#
# COMPACT_ATOMS: atom_id res chain seq x y z
N MET A 1 36.59 38.83 -21.12
CA MET A 1 35.43 38.35 -21.89
C MET A 1 35.77 38.60 -23.34
N ALA A 2 35.98 37.55 -24.14
CA ALA A 2 36.26 37.71 -25.56
C ALA A 2 34.97 38.16 -26.25
N ASP A 3 35.01 39.35 -26.84
CA ASP A 3 33.96 39.88 -27.70
C ASP A 3 33.83 38.93 -28.90
N ILE A 4 32.70 38.22 -29.00
CA ILE A 4 32.42 37.37 -30.17
C ILE A 4 32.11 38.35 -31.32
N PRO A 5 32.86 38.33 -32.43
CA PRO A 5 32.63 39.26 -33.53
C PRO A 5 31.21 39.07 -34.06
N GLU A 6 30.40 40.12 -33.99
CA GLU A 6 28.99 40.13 -34.42
C GLU A 6 28.81 39.65 -35.88
N LYS A 7 29.86 39.82 -36.68
CA LYS A 7 29.97 39.39 -38.07
C LYS A 7 29.98 37.86 -38.25
N ASP A 8 30.59 37.12 -37.32
CA ASP A 8 30.64 35.65 -37.36
C ASP A 8 29.24 35.05 -37.07
N LEU A 9 28.42 35.76 -36.29
CA LEU A 9 27.04 35.36 -36.00
C LEU A 9 26.09 35.61 -37.17
N GLU A 10 26.27 36.70 -37.91
CA GLU A 10 25.48 36.96 -39.12
C GLU A 10 25.85 36.00 -40.26
N GLU A 11 27.13 35.71 -40.46
CA GLU A 11 27.58 34.74 -41.46
C GLU A 11 27.11 33.31 -41.13
N THR A 12 27.17 32.91 -39.87
CA THR A 12 26.63 31.60 -39.44
C THR A 12 25.10 31.53 -39.54
N ARG A 13 24.37 32.62 -39.25
CA ARG A 13 22.92 32.70 -39.50
C ARG A 13 22.59 32.61 -40.98
N ALA A 14 23.33 33.30 -41.85
CA ALA A 14 23.15 33.24 -43.29
C ALA A 14 23.45 31.84 -43.85
N ALA A 15 24.49 31.17 -43.34
CA ALA A 15 24.85 29.81 -43.72
C ALA A 15 23.80 28.77 -43.28
N LEU A 16 23.13 28.99 -42.14
CA LEU A 16 22.09 28.11 -41.59
C LEU A 16 20.69 28.41 -42.10
N ALA A 17 20.44 29.61 -42.64
CA ALA A 17 19.15 30.04 -43.18
C ALA A 17 18.49 29.01 -44.12
N PRO A 18 19.16 28.43 -45.13
CA PRO A 18 18.53 27.44 -46.01
C PRO A 18 18.11 26.15 -45.27
N THR A 19 18.88 25.73 -44.26
CA THR A 19 18.54 24.56 -43.44
C THR A 19 17.37 24.86 -42.51
N LEU A 20 17.32 26.06 -41.93
CA LEU A 20 16.22 26.50 -41.06
C LEU A 20 14.93 26.68 -41.87
N GLU A 21 15.00 27.25 -43.07
CA GLU A 21 13.86 27.35 -43.99
C GLU A 21 13.37 25.98 -44.44
N ALA A 22 14.28 25.06 -44.80
CA ALA A 22 13.91 23.68 -45.14
C ALA A 22 13.27 22.96 -43.95
N THR A 23 13.79 23.15 -42.74
CA THR A 23 13.22 22.56 -41.52
C THR A 23 11.83 23.15 -41.23
N ALA A 24 11.68 24.46 -41.34
CA ALA A 24 10.41 25.16 -41.18
C ALA A 24 9.37 24.74 -42.23
N ALA A 25 9.79 24.48 -43.47
CA ALA A 25 8.92 23.99 -44.53
C ALA A 25 8.43 22.55 -44.29
N ILE A 26 9.19 21.75 -43.55
CA ILE A 26 8.85 20.35 -43.21
C ILE A 26 8.00 20.27 -41.94
N LEU A 27 8.09 21.23 -41.01
CA LEU A 27 7.35 21.23 -39.75
C LEU A 27 5.83 21.02 -39.91
N PRO A 28 5.10 21.65 -40.85
CA PRO A 28 3.68 21.39 -41.07
C PRO A 28 3.35 19.97 -41.53
N TRP A 29 4.30 19.27 -42.17
CA TRP A 29 4.12 17.90 -42.66
C TRP A 29 4.42 16.86 -41.57
N VAL A 30 5.27 17.23 -40.61
CA VAL A 30 5.60 16.43 -39.41
C VAL A 30 4.54 16.62 -38.34
N ALA A 31 4.07 17.86 -38.15
CA ALA A 31 2.97 18.20 -37.26
C ALA A 31 1.64 17.85 -37.93
N LYS A 32 1.34 16.55 -38.05
CA LYS A 32 -0.05 16.14 -38.28
C LYS A 32 -0.79 16.36 -36.96
N PRO A 33 -1.68 17.35 -36.84
CA PRO A 33 -2.46 17.53 -35.63
C PRO A 33 -3.27 16.25 -35.42
N ARG A 34 -2.95 15.53 -34.34
CA ARG A 34 -3.74 14.37 -33.93
C ARG A 34 -5.16 14.88 -33.65
N PRO A 35 -6.20 14.28 -34.23
CA PRO A 35 -7.57 14.66 -33.91
C PRO A 35 -7.77 14.46 -32.40
N LEU A 36 -8.33 15.47 -31.75
CA LEU A 36 -8.66 15.41 -30.33
C LEU A 36 -9.63 14.24 -30.08
N ARG A 37 -9.41 13.51 -29.00
CA ARG A 37 -10.29 12.41 -28.61
C ARG A 37 -11.62 12.94 -28.06
N PHE A 38 -11.59 14.10 -27.40
CA PHE A 38 -12.72 14.77 -26.80
C PHE A 38 -12.91 16.19 -27.34
N ALA A 39 -14.11 16.73 -27.15
CA ALA A 39 -14.35 18.15 -27.35
C ALA A 39 -13.48 18.98 -26.39
N GLU A 40 -12.85 20.04 -26.89
CA GLU A 40 -11.97 20.92 -26.11
C GLU A 40 -12.65 21.44 -24.83
N ALA A 41 -13.90 21.90 -24.95
CA ALA A 41 -14.70 22.36 -23.82
C ALA A 41 -15.00 21.28 -22.76
N LEU A 42 -14.99 19.99 -23.14
CA LEU A 42 -15.11 18.89 -22.17
C LEU A 42 -13.79 18.70 -21.43
N ASN A 43 -12.67 18.72 -22.15
CA ASN A 43 -11.34 18.57 -21.55
C ASN A 43 -11.00 19.72 -20.61
N GLU A 44 -11.35 20.96 -20.96
CA GLU A 44 -11.16 22.13 -20.10
C GLU A 44 -11.94 22.00 -18.78
N ARG A 45 -13.20 21.57 -18.85
CA ARG A 45 -14.03 21.33 -17.66
C ARG A 45 -13.47 20.20 -16.82
N TRP A 46 -13.00 19.12 -17.44
CA TRP A 46 -12.33 18.02 -16.73
C TRP A 46 -11.11 18.51 -15.95
N ILE A 47 -10.19 19.25 -16.61
CA ILE A 47 -8.99 19.80 -15.98
C ILE A 47 -9.36 20.73 -14.82
N ALA A 48 -10.37 21.60 -15.00
CA ALA A 48 -10.84 22.47 -13.94
C ALA A 48 -11.42 21.69 -12.75
N ALA A 49 -12.18 20.62 -13.00
CA ALA A 49 -12.72 19.77 -11.95
C ALA A 49 -11.62 19.00 -11.20
N CYS A 50 -10.61 18.47 -11.90
CA CYS A 50 -9.45 17.84 -11.26
C CYS A 50 -8.67 18.80 -10.36
N ARG A 51 -8.42 20.03 -10.80
CA ARG A 51 -7.78 21.09 -9.98
C ARG A 51 -8.58 21.44 -8.74
N ASN A 52 -9.90 21.57 -8.91
CA ASN A 52 -10.80 21.85 -7.79
C ASN A 52 -10.78 20.69 -6.78
N LEU A 53 -10.79 19.45 -7.26
CA LEU A 53 -10.66 18.26 -6.40
C LEU A 53 -9.31 18.22 -5.68
N ALA A 54 -8.20 18.53 -6.35
CA ALA A 54 -6.88 18.61 -5.72
C ALA A 54 -6.81 19.70 -4.63
N THR A 55 -7.45 20.84 -4.89
CA THR A 55 -7.56 21.93 -3.90
C THR A 55 -8.41 21.49 -2.70
N ALA A 56 -9.57 20.87 -2.92
CA ALA A 56 -10.41 20.34 -1.84
C ALA A 56 -9.68 19.25 -1.02
N TRP A 57 -8.93 18.38 -1.69
CA TRP A 57 -8.18 17.30 -1.05
C TRP A 57 -7.04 17.81 -0.15
N SER A 58 -6.32 18.84 -0.59
CA SER A 58 -5.26 19.46 0.21
C SER A 58 -5.83 20.22 1.41
N ALA A 59 -6.99 20.88 1.24
CA ALA A 59 -7.67 21.62 2.29
C ALA A 59 -8.47 20.75 3.28
N ARG A 60 -8.57 19.43 3.07
CA ARG A 60 -9.46 18.54 3.85
C ARG A 60 -9.27 18.56 5.37
N HIS A 61 -8.10 18.97 5.85
CA HIS A 61 -7.78 19.06 7.28
C HIS A 61 -8.12 20.42 7.90
N HIS A 62 -8.40 21.43 7.06
CA HIS A 62 -8.85 22.74 7.50
C HIS A 62 -10.37 22.68 7.65
N ALA A 63 -10.82 22.46 8.89
CA ALA A 63 -12.22 22.28 9.22
C ALA A 63 -13.04 23.54 8.91
N GLU A 64 -13.93 23.45 7.93
CA GLU A 64 -15.14 24.31 7.84
C GLU A 64 -16.15 23.81 6.78
N THR A 65 -15.78 22.98 5.80
CA THR A 65 -16.75 22.32 4.90
C THR A 65 -16.16 21.07 4.28
N ASP A 66 -16.87 19.93 4.30
CA ASP A 66 -16.51 18.75 3.52
C ASP A 66 -16.68 19.06 2.02
N SER A 67 -15.60 19.56 1.41
CA SER A 67 -15.57 19.99 0.01
C SER A 67 -15.08 18.91 -0.94
N VAL A 68 -14.56 17.79 -0.40
CA VAL A 68 -14.01 16.69 -1.21
C VAL A 68 -15.14 15.97 -1.95
N ARG A 69 -16.20 15.58 -1.23
CA ARG A 69 -17.32 14.85 -1.83
C ARG A 69 -18.01 15.65 -2.95
N PRO A 70 -18.39 16.94 -2.78
CA PRO A 70 -18.92 17.75 -3.88
C PRO A 70 -17.98 17.84 -5.09
N ALA A 71 -16.67 17.99 -4.87
CA ALA A 71 -15.69 18.05 -5.95
C ALA A 71 -15.60 16.73 -6.74
N VAL A 72 -15.68 15.59 -6.05
CA VAL A 72 -15.73 14.26 -6.68
C VAL A 72 -16.98 14.11 -7.54
N PHE A 73 -18.16 14.48 -7.04
CA PHE A 73 -19.41 14.38 -7.81
C PHE A 73 -19.45 15.36 -9.00
N ALA A 74 -18.83 16.53 -8.89
CA ALA A 74 -18.67 17.43 -10.02
C ALA A 74 -17.82 16.81 -11.14
N LEU A 75 -16.71 16.15 -10.78
CA LEU A 75 -15.88 15.39 -11.73
C LEU A 75 -16.64 14.21 -12.34
N TYR A 76 -17.40 13.47 -11.53
CA TYR A 76 -18.20 12.34 -12.01
C TYR A 76 -19.30 12.78 -12.99
N GLY A 77 -19.91 13.95 -12.77
CA GLY A 77 -20.83 14.56 -13.73
C GLY A 77 -20.20 14.77 -15.11
N ILE A 78 -18.96 15.25 -15.16
CA ILE A 78 -18.21 15.42 -16.41
C ILE A 78 -17.84 14.06 -17.03
N ALA A 79 -17.51 13.07 -16.21
CA ALA A 79 -17.27 11.71 -16.68
C ALA A 79 -18.51 11.09 -17.36
N LEU A 80 -19.72 11.39 -16.87
CA LEU A 80 -20.97 10.97 -17.52
C LEU A 80 -21.14 11.59 -18.92
N GLU A 81 -20.76 12.86 -19.07
CA GLU A 81 -20.84 13.57 -20.35
C GLU A 81 -19.81 13.09 -21.38
N SER A 82 -18.69 12.48 -20.95
CA SER A 82 -17.64 12.03 -21.86
C SER A 82 -18.02 10.79 -22.66
N ALA A 83 -19.02 10.02 -22.20
CA ALA A 83 -19.42 8.73 -22.75
C ALA A 83 -18.25 7.74 -22.92
N ASP A 84 -17.20 7.90 -22.12
CA ASP A 84 -15.98 7.08 -22.13
C ASP A 84 -15.95 6.16 -20.91
N THR A 85 -15.78 4.86 -21.14
CA THR A 85 -15.86 3.84 -20.09
C THR A 85 -14.81 4.03 -18.99
N ASP A 86 -13.60 4.46 -19.36
CA ASP A 86 -12.51 4.63 -18.39
C ASP A 86 -12.75 5.88 -17.52
N CYS A 87 -13.30 6.95 -18.11
CA CYS A 87 -13.75 8.13 -17.36
C CYS A 87 -14.85 7.78 -16.35
N LEU A 88 -15.87 7.04 -16.81
CA LEU A 88 -17.00 6.62 -15.98
C LEU A 88 -16.54 5.77 -14.81
N ARG A 89 -15.74 4.74 -15.09
CA ARG A 89 -15.21 3.83 -14.06
C ARG A 89 -14.38 4.58 -13.03
N LEU A 90 -13.49 5.49 -13.47
CA LEU A 90 -12.70 6.31 -12.55
C LEU A 90 -13.58 7.20 -11.67
N GLY A 91 -14.61 7.84 -12.25
CA GLY A 91 -15.55 8.68 -11.51
C GLY A 91 -16.34 7.88 -10.46
N GLU A 92 -16.80 6.69 -10.79
CA GLU A 92 -17.50 5.77 -9.87
C GLU A 92 -16.59 5.31 -8.73
N ALA A 93 -15.35 4.93 -9.06
CA ALA A 93 -14.37 4.50 -8.07
C ALA A 93 -14.00 5.63 -7.10
N LEU A 94 -13.86 6.86 -7.59
CA LEU A 94 -13.64 8.05 -6.75
C LEU A 94 -14.84 8.36 -5.87
N ALA A 95 -16.06 8.31 -6.40
CA ALA A 95 -17.28 8.53 -5.62
C ALA A 95 -17.42 7.51 -4.49
N SER A 96 -17.21 6.23 -4.80
CA SER A 96 -17.24 5.15 -3.80
C SER A 96 -16.13 5.30 -2.76
N ALA A 97 -14.94 5.73 -3.17
CA ALA A 97 -13.83 5.99 -2.26
C ALA A 97 -14.06 7.20 -1.36
N ALA A 98 -14.77 8.23 -1.85
CA ALA A 98 -15.16 9.39 -1.08
C ALA A 98 -16.18 9.03 0.01
N ASP A 99 -17.11 8.11 -0.26
CA ASP A 99 -18.03 7.58 0.77
C ASP A 99 -17.24 6.87 1.89
N GLY A 100 -16.13 6.20 1.55
CA GLY A 100 -15.21 5.58 2.51
C GLY A 100 -14.42 6.55 3.38
N LEU A 101 -14.56 7.87 3.18
CA LEU A 101 -13.99 8.90 4.07
C LEU A 101 -14.90 9.19 5.27
N GLU A 102 -16.14 8.71 5.28
CA GLU A 102 -17.04 8.84 6.42
C GLU A 102 -16.49 8.03 7.62
N GLY A 103 -16.00 8.72 8.66
CA GLY A 103 -15.42 8.11 9.86
C GLY A 103 -13.89 8.21 9.92
N VAL A 104 -13.21 7.13 10.34
CA VAL A 104 -11.74 7.06 10.36
C VAL A 104 -11.27 6.29 9.12
N PRO A 105 -10.87 6.96 8.03
CA PRO A 105 -10.46 6.28 6.82
C PRO A 105 -9.13 5.54 7.00
N PRO A 106 -8.96 4.34 6.40
CA PRO A 106 -7.72 3.60 6.49
C PRO A 106 -6.60 4.30 5.68
N ALA A 107 -5.36 4.22 6.16
CA ALA A 107 -4.21 4.89 5.53
C ALA A 107 -4.04 4.53 4.04
N ARG A 108 -4.34 3.28 3.66
CA ARG A 108 -4.31 2.81 2.28
C ARG A 108 -5.27 3.57 1.36
N LEU A 109 -6.48 3.88 1.85
CA LEU A 109 -7.49 4.62 1.09
C LEU A 109 -7.05 6.06 0.91
N ILE A 110 -6.53 6.69 1.97
CA ILE A 110 -5.96 8.05 1.91
C ILE A 110 -4.81 8.10 0.88
N ALA A 111 -3.92 7.11 0.89
CA ALA A 111 -2.81 7.03 -0.05
C ALA A 111 -3.29 6.81 -1.50
N ALA A 112 -4.28 5.95 -1.72
CA ALA A 112 -4.87 5.71 -3.04
C ALA A 112 -5.56 6.97 -3.59
N LEU A 113 -6.36 7.65 -2.77
CA LEU A 113 -7.01 8.91 -3.14
C LEU A 113 -5.97 10.00 -3.45
N SER A 114 -4.94 10.15 -2.61
CA SER A 114 -3.90 11.15 -2.83
C SER A 114 -3.17 10.91 -4.15
N ALA A 115 -2.74 9.68 -4.41
CA ALA A 115 -2.05 9.32 -5.64
C ALA A 115 -2.94 9.50 -6.88
N THR A 116 -4.23 9.17 -6.77
CA THR A 116 -5.19 9.36 -7.88
C THR A 116 -5.39 10.83 -8.18
N ILE A 117 -5.64 11.66 -7.16
CA ILE A 117 -5.93 13.09 -7.33
C ILE A 117 -4.73 13.83 -7.89
N GLU A 118 -3.52 13.54 -7.39
CA GLU A 118 -2.27 14.11 -7.91
C GLU A 118 -2.00 13.68 -9.36
N CYS A 119 -2.29 12.43 -9.70
CA CYS A 119 -2.13 11.89 -11.04
C CYS A 119 -3.02 12.61 -12.07
N PHE A 120 -4.23 13.03 -11.72
CA PHE A 120 -5.16 13.64 -12.68
C PHE A 120 -5.19 15.17 -12.65
N ASP A 121 -4.43 15.81 -11.74
CA ASP A 121 -4.21 17.26 -11.74
C ASP A 121 -3.13 17.67 -12.77
N GLU A 122 -3.35 17.33 -14.03
CA GLU A 122 -2.41 17.59 -15.13
C GLU A 122 -3.01 18.48 -16.22
N ALA A 123 -2.14 19.24 -16.90
CA ALA A 123 -2.55 20.20 -17.93
C ALA A 123 -3.17 19.56 -19.19
N SER A 124 -2.88 18.29 -19.47
CA SER A 124 -3.38 17.60 -20.66
C SER A 124 -4.77 16.96 -20.45
N GLY A 125 -5.16 16.72 -19.19
CA GLY A 125 -6.46 16.16 -18.83
C GLY A 125 -6.77 14.84 -19.53
N LEU A 126 -7.95 14.77 -20.14
CA LEU A 126 -8.46 13.62 -20.88
C LEU A 126 -7.62 13.27 -22.13
N GLU A 127 -6.91 14.25 -22.70
CA GLU A 127 -6.07 14.06 -23.90
C GLU A 127 -4.68 13.49 -23.58
N HIS A 128 -4.38 13.23 -22.30
CA HIS A 128 -3.13 12.56 -21.94
C HIS A 128 -3.02 11.20 -22.64
N VAL A 129 -1.87 10.92 -23.25
CA VAL A 129 -1.65 9.71 -24.08
C VAL A 129 -1.96 8.41 -23.31
N LEU A 130 -1.62 8.38 -22.03
CA LEU A 130 -1.84 7.24 -21.13
C LEU A 130 -3.09 7.36 -20.26
N PHE A 131 -4.02 8.29 -20.57
CA PHE A 131 -5.18 8.54 -19.71
C PHE A 131 -5.95 7.25 -19.38
N ALA A 132 -6.28 6.45 -20.39
CA ALA A 132 -7.05 5.21 -20.25
C ALA A 132 -6.37 4.16 -19.36
N GLU A 133 -5.05 4.03 -19.47
CA GLU A 133 -4.26 3.12 -18.62
C GLU A 133 -4.22 3.59 -17.17
N ARG A 134 -4.00 4.89 -16.97
CA ARG A 134 -3.98 5.51 -15.64
C ARG A 134 -5.35 5.42 -14.98
N ALA A 135 -6.43 5.71 -15.72
CA ALA A 135 -7.80 5.67 -15.21
C ALA A 135 -8.16 4.27 -14.71
N ARG A 136 -7.87 3.22 -15.50
CA ARG A 136 -8.07 1.84 -15.09
C ARG A 136 -7.24 1.46 -13.87
N HIS A 137 -5.95 1.79 -13.88
CA HIS A 137 -5.05 1.47 -12.77
C HIS A 137 -5.52 2.08 -11.44
N PHE A 138 -5.86 3.37 -11.45
CA PHE A 138 -6.29 4.06 -10.24
C PHE A 138 -7.71 3.66 -9.82
N ALA A 139 -8.62 3.40 -10.75
CA ALA A 139 -9.94 2.85 -10.42
C ALA A 139 -9.82 1.49 -9.72
N GLU A 140 -9.05 0.55 -10.27
CA GLU A 140 -8.80 -0.77 -9.66
C GLU A 140 -8.21 -0.66 -8.25
N ARG A 141 -7.27 0.25 -8.08
CA ARG A 141 -6.63 0.49 -6.77
C ARG A 141 -7.63 1.05 -5.75
N LEU A 142 -8.50 1.96 -6.15
CA LEU A 142 -9.54 2.53 -5.28
C LEU A 142 -10.60 1.47 -4.92
N GLU A 143 -11.07 0.71 -5.90
CA GLU A 143 -12.01 -0.42 -5.72
C GLU A 143 -11.43 -1.48 -4.76
N GLY A 144 -10.14 -1.80 -4.89
CA GLY A 144 -9.44 -2.73 -4.00
C GLY A 144 -9.36 -2.25 -2.54
N CYS A 145 -9.33 -0.93 -2.32
CA CYS A 145 -9.35 -0.36 -0.96
C CYS A 145 -10.71 -0.53 -0.25
N LEU A 146 -11.79 -0.68 -1.03
CA LEU A 146 -13.17 -0.79 -0.54
C LEU A 146 -13.65 -2.25 -0.44
N SER A 147 -12.93 -3.18 -1.06
CA SER A 147 -13.30 -4.59 -1.05
C SER A 147 -13.24 -5.18 0.38
N PRO A 148 -14.31 -5.82 0.88
CA PRO A 148 -14.44 -6.33 2.26
C PRO A 148 -13.52 -7.53 2.59
N GLY A 149 -12.53 -7.84 1.75
CA GLY A 149 -11.43 -8.77 2.05
C GLY A 149 -10.09 -8.07 2.31
N GLY A 150 -9.98 -6.76 2.04
CA GLY A 150 -8.73 -6.00 2.21
C GLY A 150 -8.40 -5.62 3.66
N GLN A 151 -9.26 -5.99 4.61
CA GLN A 151 -8.97 -5.96 6.05
C GLN A 151 -8.30 -7.24 6.55
N ALA A 152 -8.20 -8.29 5.73
CA ALA A 152 -7.04 -9.14 5.87
C ALA A 152 -5.87 -8.23 5.50
N LEU A 153 -5.21 -7.65 6.51
CA LEU A 153 -3.80 -7.30 6.37
C LEU A 153 -3.21 -8.42 5.53
N GLU A 154 -2.73 -8.12 4.32
CA GLU A 154 -1.77 -9.00 3.68
C GLU A 154 -0.61 -9.01 4.66
N ARG A 155 -0.68 -9.96 5.58
CA ARG A 155 0.27 -10.18 6.64
C ARG A 155 1.58 -10.32 5.92
N SER A 156 2.50 -9.41 6.21
CA SER A 156 3.70 -9.30 5.39
C SER A 156 4.40 -10.66 5.41
N PRO A 157 4.55 -11.34 4.26
CA PRO A 157 5.16 -12.66 4.24
C PRO A 157 6.61 -12.61 4.72
N VAL A 158 7.22 -11.43 4.70
CA VAL A 158 8.54 -11.18 5.30
C VAL A 158 8.46 -11.20 6.82
N LEU A 159 7.46 -10.55 7.42
CA LEU A 159 7.26 -10.57 8.88
C LEU A 159 6.93 -11.99 9.37
N ASP A 160 6.13 -12.73 8.61
CA ASP A 160 5.79 -14.12 8.95
C ASP A 160 7.02 -15.03 8.89
N ARG A 161 7.85 -14.91 7.86
CA ARG A 161 9.12 -15.66 7.78
C ARG A 161 10.09 -15.30 8.89
N LEU A 162 10.20 -14.01 9.23
CA LEU A 162 11.06 -13.55 10.34
C LEU A 162 10.57 -14.13 11.66
N PHE A 163 9.27 -14.03 11.94
CA PHE A 163 8.66 -14.64 13.11
C PHE A 163 8.90 -16.15 13.17
N VAL A 164 8.65 -16.89 12.09
CA VAL A 164 8.87 -18.35 12.05
C VAL A 164 10.34 -18.69 12.30
N SER A 165 11.28 -17.93 11.75
CA SER A 165 12.71 -18.16 11.96
C SER A 165 13.12 -17.97 13.42
N GLU A 166 12.64 -16.91 14.07
CA GLU A 166 12.93 -16.64 15.48
C GLU A 166 12.21 -17.63 16.39
N ALA A 167 10.95 -17.94 16.09
CA ALA A 167 10.16 -18.90 16.85
C ALA A 167 10.79 -20.31 16.83
N ARG A 168 11.43 -20.72 15.72
CA ARG A 168 12.19 -22.00 15.66
C ARG A 168 13.37 -22.01 16.64
N GLU A 169 14.16 -20.94 16.69
CA GLU A 169 15.27 -20.85 17.64
C GLU A 169 14.79 -20.89 19.09
N ARG A 170 13.64 -20.25 19.37
CA ARG A 170 13.01 -20.28 20.70
C ARG A 170 12.47 -21.65 21.08
N LEU A 171 11.87 -22.36 20.12
CA LEU A 171 11.41 -23.73 20.29
C LEU A 171 12.57 -24.69 20.60
N GLU A 172 13.72 -24.53 19.96
CA GLU A 172 14.94 -25.31 20.27
C GLU A 172 15.38 -25.08 21.72
N ARG A 173 15.42 -23.82 22.18
CA ARG A 173 15.76 -23.51 23.58
C ARG A 173 14.73 -24.04 24.59
N LEU A 174 13.44 -24.03 24.24
CA LEU A 174 12.39 -24.64 25.06
C LEU A 174 12.60 -26.15 25.20
N HIS A 175 12.99 -26.85 24.11
CA HIS A 175 13.34 -28.26 24.15
C HIS A 175 14.57 -28.53 25.03
N ASP A 176 15.62 -27.73 24.88
CA ASP A 176 16.83 -27.86 25.70
C ASP A 176 16.54 -27.66 27.20
N ALA A 177 15.75 -26.64 27.55
CA ALA A 177 15.33 -26.36 28.92
C ALA A 177 14.47 -27.49 29.51
N LEU A 178 13.64 -28.14 28.68
CA LEU A 178 12.81 -29.28 29.07
C LEU A 178 13.64 -30.57 29.23
N ALA A 179 14.68 -30.74 28.41
CA ALA A 179 15.61 -31.86 28.44
C ALA A 179 16.59 -31.80 29.63
N ALA A 180 16.82 -30.62 30.20
CA ALA A 180 17.65 -30.44 31.39
C ALA A 180 17.16 -31.29 32.59
N LEU A 181 18.12 -31.67 33.45
CA LEU A 181 17.90 -32.47 34.66
C LEU A 181 18.53 -31.75 35.88
N PRO A 182 17.72 -31.14 36.77
CA PRO A 182 16.26 -31.00 36.70
C PRO A 182 15.83 -30.04 35.57
N LEU A 183 14.53 -30.06 35.22
CA LEU A 183 13.97 -29.19 34.19
C LEU A 183 14.24 -27.71 34.53
N ASP A 184 14.63 -26.92 33.54
CA ASP A 184 14.88 -25.50 33.74
C ASP A 184 13.58 -24.70 33.63
N ALA A 185 12.83 -24.66 34.74
CA ALA A 185 11.55 -23.96 34.82
C ALA A 185 11.68 -22.45 34.58
N TYR A 186 12.86 -21.88 34.83
CA TYR A 186 13.10 -20.46 34.65
C TYR A 186 13.28 -20.14 33.16
N ALA A 187 14.17 -20.89 32.48
CA ALA A 187 14.36 -20.76 31.04
C ALA A 187 13.06 -21.02 30.27
N LEU A 188 12.30 -22.06 30.65
CA LEU A 188 11.00 -22.35 30.03
C LEU A 188 10.02 -21.17 30.12
N LYS A 189 9.97 -20.47 31.25
CA LYS A 189 9.07 -19.31 31.43
C LYS A 189 9.50 -18.11 30.62
N ILE A 190 10.81 -17.85 30.53
CA ILE A 190 11.34 -16.75 29.71
C ILE A 190 11.02 -16.99 28.24
N GLU A 191 11.43 -18.14 27.72
CA GLU A 191 11.30 -18.43 26.29
C GLU A 191 9.82 -18.50 25.85
N ALA A 192 8.96 -19.10 26.66
CA ALA A 192 7.52 -19.13 26.38
C ALA A 192 6.87 -17.74 26.49
N GLY A 193 7.32 -16.90 27.42
CA GLY A 193 6.82 -15.54 27.59
C GLY A 193 7.23 -14.59 26.46
N GLU A 194 8.49 -14.67 26.01
CA GLU A 194 8.97 -13.88 24.86
C GLU A 194 8.25 -14.30 23.58
N LEU A 195 8.06 -15.60 23.36
CA LEU A 195 7.31 -16.09 22.21
C LEU A 195 5.83 -15.65 22.24
N ALA A 196 5.21 -15.62 23.42
CA ALA A 196 3.86 -15.08 23.61
C ALA A 196 3.79 -13.60 23.20
N GLN A 197 4.73 -12.78 23.67
CA GLN A 197 4.76 -11.35 23.38
C GLN A 197 4.93 -11.09 21.87
N GLN A 198 5.77 -11.86 21.19
CA GLN A 198 5.96 -11.78 19.75
C GLN A 198 4.69 -12.19 18.99
N ALA A 199 4.05 -13.29 19.42
CA ALA A 199 2.79 -13.73 18.83
C ALA A 199 1.67 -12.70 19.02
N GLU A 200 1.60 -12.04 20.19
CA GLU A 200 0.63 -10.98 20.46
C GLU A 200 0.82 -9.78 19.51
N HIS A 201 2.07 -9.32 19.31
CA HIS A 201 2.35 -8.19 18.43
C HIS A 201 1.97 -8.45 16.96
N LEU A 202 1.96 -9.71 16.55
CA LEU A 202 1.60 -10.15 15.20
C LEU A 202 0.18 -10.74 15.11
N GLU A 203 -0.63 -10.58 16.16
CA GLU A 203 -2.01 -11.05 16.27
C GLU A 203 -2.18 -12.57 16.01
N LEU A 204 -1.16 -13.35 16.36
CA LEU A 204 -1.14 -14.82 16.27
C LEU A 204 -1.83 -15.46 17.46
N TYR A 205 -3.13 -15.24 17.60
CA TYR A 205 -3.86 -15.65 18.80
C TYR A 205 -3.83 -17.15 19.07
N GLY A 206 -3.72 -17.99 18.03
CA GLY A 206 -3.54 -19.44 18.20
C GLY A 206 -2.22 -19.80 18.89
N ILE A 207 -1.12 -19.17 18.48
CA ILE A 207 0.21 -19.39 19.07
C ILE A 207 0.28 -18.75 20.46
N LEU A 208 -0.24 -17.54 20.62
CA LEU A 208 -0.35 -16.85 21.90
C LEU A 208 -1.08 -17.70 22.94
N HIS A 209 -2.20 -18.32 22.56
CA HIS A 209 -2.96 -19.20 23.43
C HIS A 209 -2.14 -20.41 23.89
N LEU A 210 -1.42 -21.07 22.97
CA LEU A 210 -0.55 -22.21 23.30
C LEU A 210 0.62 -21.80 24.20
N CYS A 211 1.23 -20.63 23.99
CA CYS A 211 2.26 -20.10 24.89
C CYS A 211 1.71 -19.87 26.31
N HIS A 212 0.50 -19.33 26.45
CA HIS A 212 -0.15 -19.16 27.75
C HIS A 212 -0.46 -20.50 28.42
N GLN A 213 -0.93 -21.50 27.67
CA GLN A 213 -1.12 -22.86 28.20
C GLN A 213 0.21 -23.44 28.70
N LEU A 214 1.29 -23.26 27.94
CA LEU A 214 2.63 -23.72 28.32
C LEU A 214 3.08 -23.04 29.63
N LEU A 215 2.94 -21.72 29.74
CA LEU A 215 3.29 -20.95 30.92
C LEU A 215 2.53 -21.39 32.18
N GLN A 216 1.25 -21.73 32.04
CA GLN A 216 0.42 -22.24 33.13
C GLN A 216 0.79 -23.65 33.56
N ALA A 217 1.29 -24.48 32.63
CA ALA A 217 1.71 -25.85 32.90
C ALA A 217 3.11 -25.95 33.52
N ILE A 218 3.96 -24.93 33.40
CA ILE A 218 5.31 -24.95 33.99
C ILE A 218 5.20 -24.85 35.51
N PRO A 219 5.78 -25.81 36.26
CA PRO A 219 5.68 -25.84 37.71
C PRO A 219 6.35 -24.61 38.34
N SER A 220 5.72 -24.11 39.40
CA SER A 220 6.32 -23.14 40.32
C SER A 220 7.42 -23.85 41.13
N GLN A 221 8.60 -23.24 41.27
CA GLN A 221 9.75 -23.83 41.94
C GLN A 221 9.35 -24.50 43.28
N GLY A 222 9.57 -25.80 43.38
CA GLY A 222 9.23 -26.62 44.54
C GLY A 222 9.45 -28.10 44.19
N GLY A 223 9.93 -28.91 45.15
CA GLY A 223 10.37 -30.28 44.92
C GLY A 223 9.29 -31.16 44.31
N ILE A 224 9.39 -31.39 43.00
CA ILE A 224 8.56 -32.34 42.26
C ILE A 224 9.19 -33.72 42.43
N ASP A 225 8.40 -34.71 42.86
CA ASP A 225 8.86 -36.09 42.90
C ASP A 225 9.24 -36.57 41.48
N GLN A 226 10.19 -37.50 41.37
CA GLN A 226 10.72 -37.95 40.06
C GLN A 226 9.62 -38.44 39.09
N GLN A 227 8.54 -39.00 39.64
CA GLN A 227 7.40 -39.51 38.89
C GLN A 227 6.46 -38.40 38.39
N GLU A 228 6.21 -37.39 39.23
CA GLU A 228 5.45 -36.19 38.85
C GLU A 228 6.22 -35.37 37.80
N SER A 229 7.55 -35.34 37.90
CA SER A 229 8.44 -34.66 36.94
C SER A 229 8.35 -35.26 35.54
N ALA A 230 8.24 -36.60 35.42
CA ALA A 230 8.07 -37.26 34.14
C ALA A 230 6.71 -36.97 33.48
N THR A 231 5.62 -36.99 34.26
CA THR A 231 4.28 -36.66 33.77
C THR A 231 4.14 -35.19 33.36
N VAL A 232 4.72 -34.27 34.15
CA VAL A 232 4.77 -32.84 33.81
C VAL A 232 5.55 -32.62 32.53
N ARG A 233 6.72 -33.25 32.39
CA ARG A 233 7.55 -33.18 31.18
C ARG A 233 6.79 -33.66 29.94
N GLN A 234 6.05 -34.77 30.03
CA GLN A 234 5.22 -35.26 28.92
C GLN A 234 4.11 -34.29 28.53
N GLY A 235 3.44 -33.67 29.51
CA GLY A 235 2.41 -32.65 29.24
C GLY A 235 2.98 -31.42 28.52
N LEU A 236 4.14 -30.93 28.98
CA LEU A 236 4.82 -29.79 28.35
C LEU A 236 5.26 -30.12 26.91
N LEU A 237 5.79 -31.32 26.65
CA LEU A 237 6.15 -31.78 25.30
C LEU A 237 4.95 -31.80 24.34
N ALA A 238 3.78 -32.20 24.82
CA ALA A 238 2.58 -32.23 23.99
C ALA A 238 2.14 -30.83 23.55
N ILE A 239 2.19 -29.85 24.46
CA ILE A 239 1.90 -28.44 24.15
C ILE A 239 2.93 -27.88 23.17
N LEU A 240 4.22 -28.17 23.42
CA LEU A 240 5.32 -27.71 22.57
C LEU A 240 5.19 -28.26 21.14
N HIS A 241 4.81 -29.52 20.99
CA HIS A 241 4.53 -30.11 19.67
C HIS A 241 3.35 -29.44 18.95
N GLN A 242 2.27 -29.12 19.65
CA GLN A 242 1.17 -28.34 19.07
C GLN A 242 1.65 -26.95 18.62
N LEU A 243 2.54 -26.34 19.40
CA LEU A 243 3.13 -25.03 19.12
C LEU A 243 4.00 -25.07 17.85
N GLU A 244 4.84 -26.10 17.69
CA GLU A 244 5.60 -26.37 16.46
C GLU A 244 4.71 -26.50 15.22
N THR A 245 3.68 -27.34 15.30
CA THR A 245 2.77 -27.55 14.16
C THR A 245 2.03 -26.28 13.77
N THR A 246 1.64 -25.48 14.75
CA THR A 246 0.94 -24.21 14.53
C THR A 246 1.88 -23.16 13.92
N ILE A 247 3.13 -23.06 14.39
CA ILE A 247 4.13 -22.17 13.79
C ILE A 247 4.48 -22.59 12.37
N ALA A 248 4.61 -23.90 12.10
CA ALA A 248 4.87 -24.39 10.75
C ALA A 248 3.75 -24.02 9.76
N ALA A 249 2.50 -23.95 10.23
CA ALA A 249 1.37 -23.52 9.42
C ALA A 249 1.37 -22.00 9.10
N VAL A 250 2.16 -21.18 9.78
CA VAL A 250 2.32 -19.74 9.47
C VAL A 250 3.19 -19.51 8.23
N ASP A 251 4.05 -20.46 7.88
CA ASP A 251 4.94 -20.41 6.69
C ASP A 251 4.30 -21.05 5.44
N ALA A 252 3.11 -21.64 5.57
CA ALA A 252 2.41 -22.40 4.51
C ALA A 252 1.38 -21.55 3.76
#